data_AF-A0AAW1CF39-F1
#
_entry.id   AF-A0AAW1CF39-F1
#
_cell.length_a   1.000
_cell.length_b   1.000
_cell.length_c   1.000
_cell.angle_alpha   90.00
_cell.angle_beta   90.00
_cell.angle_gamma   90.00
#
_symmetry.space_group_name_H-M   'P 1'
#
loop_
_entity.id
_entity.type
_entity.pdbx_description
1 polymer ?
#
loop_
_entity_poly.entity_id
_entity_poly.type
_entity_poly.pdbx_seq_one_letter_code
_entity_poly.pdbx_strand_id
1 'polypeptide(L)' 'MKIRNGTPEDARITVKSGYGDAYSIGKVVRVNGKSENTVWRGGECNRFAGTDATIFPPYRRKDNNSIIAYATDVCSYHQL' A
#
# COMPACT_ATOMS: atom_id res chain seq x y z
N MET A 1 8.81 -8.26 -21.20
CA MET A 1 9.30 -7.46 -20.05
C MET A 1 9.21 -6.00 -20.46
N LYS A 2 8.36 -5.20 -19.80
CA LYS A 2 8.20 -3.77 -20.12
C LYS A 2 9.46 -3.02 -19.68
N ILE A 3 9.99 -2.12 -20.51
CA ILE A 3 11.06 -1.22 -20.09
C ILE A 3 10.49 -0.29 -19.01
N ARG A 4 11.17 -0.19 -17.85
CA ARG A 4 10.68 0.54 -16.67
C ARG A 4 11.48 1.80 -16.33
N ASN A 5 12.61 2.04 -17.01
CA ASN A 5 13.43 3.21 -16.72
C ASN A 5 12.77 4.48 -17.25
N GLY A 6 12.52 5.46 -16.37
CA GLY A 6 11.89 6.74 -16.73
C GLY A 6 10.40 6.64 -17.11
N THR A 7 9.76 5.49 -16.90
CA THR A 7 8.32 5.34 -17.14
C THR A 7 7.55 5.46 -15.81
N PRO A 8 6.42 6.17 -15.79
CA PRO A 8 5.52 6.13 -14.65
C PRO A 8 5.13 4.69 -14.30
N GLU A 9 4.83 4.45 -13.03
CA GLU A 9 4.30 3.17 -12.60
C GLU A 9 2.94 2.89 -13.27
N ASP A 10 2.75 1.66 -13.76
CA ASP A 10 1.50 1.25 -14.41
C ASP A 10 0.32 1.19 -13.44
N ALA A 11 0.61 1.08 -12.14
CA ALA A 11 -0.39 1.02 -11.09
C ALA A 11 -0.71 2.42 -10.56
N ARG A 12 -1.97 2.84 -10.71
CA ARG A 12 -2.48 4.03 -10.05
C ARG A 12 -2.92 3.68 -8.63
N ILE A 13 -2.16 4.17 -7.65
CA ILE A 13 -2.43 3.98 -6.24
C ILE A 13 -3.30 5.13 -5.72
N THR A 14 -4.39 4.81 -5.03
CA THR A 14 -5.17 5.77 -4.25
C THR A 14 -4.85 5.56 -2.79
N VAL A 15 -4.45 6.63 -2.10
CA VAL A 15 -4.07 6.61 -0.69
C VAL A 15 -4.95 7.55 0.13
N LYS A 16 -4.98 7.31 1.45
CA LYS A 16 -5.49 8.28 2.42
C LYS A 16 -4.51 9.46 2.53
N SER A 17 -5.04 10.68 2.45
CA SER A 17 -4.24 11.91 2.58
C SER A 17 -3.83 12.23 4.02
N GLY A 18 -4.42 11.56 5.01
CA GLY A 18 -4.24 11.87 6.43
C GLY A 18 -5.16 12.98 6.96
N TYR A 19 -6.03 13.56 6.11
CA TYR A 19 -7.03 14.53 6.57
C TYR A 19 -8.05 13.87 7.51
N GLY A 20 -8.24 14.44 8.70
CA GLY A 20 -9.11 13.91 9.76
C GLY A 20 -8.48 12.80 10.62
N ASP A 21 -7.46 12.10 10.11
CA ASP A 21 -6.68 11.12 10.86
C ASP A 21 -5.24 11.02 10.29
N ALA A 22 -4.30 11.66 10.98
CA ALA A 22 -2.88 11.66 10.59
C ALA A 22 -2.26 10.25 10.59
N TYR A 23 -2.78 9.31 11.38
CA TYR A 23 -2.28 7.93 11.40
C TYR A 23 -2.69 7.12 10.16
N SER A 24 -3.60 7.65 9.34
CA SER A 24 -4.03 7.02 8.09
C SER A 24 -3.20 7.45 6.88
N ILE A 25 -2.32 8.44 7.01
CA ILE A 25 -1.58 8.99 5.87
C ILE A 25 -0.85 7.90 5.07
N GLY A 26 -0.98 7.96 3.75
CA GLY A 26 -0.35 7.03 2.82
C GLY A 26 -0.96 5.63 2.79
N LYS A 27 -1.97 5.31 3.62
CA LYS A 27 -2.62 3.98 3.58
C LYS A 27 -3.23 3.74 2.21
N VAL A 28 -2.87 2.64 1.57
CA VAL A 28 -3.38 2.23 0.27
C VAL A 28 -4.83 1.77 0.41
N VAL A 29 -5.72 2.37 -0.38
CA VAL A 29 -7.16 2.02 -0.37
C VAL A 29 -7.65 1.49 -1.70
N ARG A 30 -7.01 1.86 -2.81
CA ARG A 30 -7.31 1.30 -4.13
C ARG A 30 -6.05 1.21 -4.98
N VAL A 31 -6.00 0.18 -5.82
CA VAL A 31 -5.00 0.03 -6.89
C VAL A 31 -5.76 -0.15 -8.19
N ASN A 32 -5.46 0.69 -9.19
CA ASN A 32 -6.16 0.71 -10.49
C ASN A 32 -7.68 0.79 -10.35
N GLY A 33 -8.15 1.56 -9.37
CA GLY A 33 -9.57 1.74 -9.11
C GLY A 33 -10.27 0.53 -8.47
N LYS A 34 -9.57 -0.54 -8.09
CA LYS A 34 -10.13 -1.68 -7.34
C LYS A 34 -9.83 -1.54 -5.85
N SER A 35 -10.69 -2.05 -4.97
CA SER A 35 -10.52 -2.05 -3.51
C SER A 35 -9.84 -3.31 -2.96
N GLU A 36 -9.57 -4.29 -3.81
CA GLU A 36 -8.85 -5.52 -3.50
C GLU A 36 -8.16 -6.07 -4.76
N ASN A 37 -7.18 -6.93 -4.54
CA ASN A 37 -6.53 -7.72 -5.57
C ASN A 37 -7.42 -8.88 -6.03
N THR A 38 -6.98 -9.53 -7.09
CA THR A 38 -7.63 -10.75 -7.62
C THR A 38 -6.61 -11.85 -7.93
N VAL A 39 -5.36 -11.65 -7.52
CA VAL A 39 -4.22 -12.47 -7.90
C VAL A 39 -4.07 -13.67 -6.97
N TRP A 40 -4.41 -13.51 -5.68
CA TRP A 40 -4.19 -14.54 -4.67
C TRP A 40 -5.43 -15.40 -4.44
N ARG A 41 -5.21 -16.67 -4.07
CA ARG A 41 -6.25 -17.57 -3.62
C ARG A 41 -6.65 -17.22 -2.19
N GLY A 42 -7.95 -17.11 -1.93
CA GLY A 42 -8.50 -16.69 -0.64
C GLY A 42 -8.65 -15.16 -0.56
N GLY A 43 -9.84 -14.70 -0.16
CA GLY A 43 -10.20 -13.27 -0.17
C GLY A 43 -9.31 -12.40 0.73
N GLU A 44 -8.90 -12.92 1.88
CA GLU A 44 -8.04 -12.19 2.84
C GLU A 44 -6.70 -11.77 2.24
N CYS A 45 -6.07 -12.62 1.43
CA CYS A 45 -4.78 -12.33 0.78
C CYS A 45 -4.89 -11.24 -0.30
N ASN A 46 -6.11 -10.92 -0.74
CA ASN A 46 -6.35 -9.90 -1.73
C ASN A 46 -6.56 -8.50 -1.13
N ARG A 47 -6.65 -8.36 0.20
CA ARG A 47 -6.83 -7.04 0.82
C ARG A 47 -5.60 -6.15 0.62
N PHE A 48 -5.82 -4.84 0.53
CA PHE A 48 -4.75 -3.85 0.65
C PHE A 48 -4.52 -3.52 2.12
N ALA A 49 -3.26 -3.48 2.55
CA ALA A 49 -2.89 -3.09 3.90
C ALA A 49 -1.57 -2.32 3.89
N GLY A 50 -1.44 -1.37 4.81
CA GLY A 50 -0.24 -0.54 4.92
C GLY A 50 -0.17 0.61 3.92
N THR A 51 1.03 1.18 3.77
CA THR A 51 1.34 2.27 2.82
C THR A 51 2.11 1.73 1.62
N ASP A 52 2.43 2.56 0.63
CA ASP A 52 3.30 2.19 -0.50
C ASP A 52 4.81 2.27 -0.18
N ALA A 53 5.16 2.28 1.12
CA ALA A 53 6.50 2.47 1.65
C ALA A 53 7.19 3.82 1.36
N THR A 54 6.53 4.76 0.67
CA THR A 54 7.08 6.11 0.44
C THR A 54 6.92 7.02 1.67
N ILE A 55 5.88 6.75 2.47
CA ILE A 55 5.57 7.45 3.71
C ILE A 55 5.00 6.46 4.74
N PHE A 56 5.25 6.74 6.02
CA PHE A 56 4.67 5.99 7.13
C PHE A 56 3.95 6.94 8.10
N PRO A 57 2.95 6.43 8.86
CA PRO A 57 2.25 7.23 9.86
C PRO A 57 3.20 7.92 10.86
N PRO A 58 2.92 9.17 11.25
CA PRO A 58 3.73 9.90 12.23
C PRO A 58 3.54 9.33 13.65
N TYR A 59 4.37 9.82 14.59
CA TYR A 59 4.27 9.52 16.02
C TYR A 59 4.33 8.03 16.38
N ARG A 60 5.15 7.28 15.64
CA ARG A 60 5.43 5.87 15.93
C ARG A 60 6.02 5.71 17.33
N ARG A 61 5.56 4.68 18.03
CA ARG A 61 6.02 4.31 19.38
C ARG A 61 6.62 2.91 19.31
N LYS A 62 7.50 2.58 20.28
CA LYS A 62 8.22 1.30 20.34
C LYS A 62 7.31 0.07 20.47
N ASP A 63 6.07 0.25 20.89
CA ASP A 63 5.02 -0.77 21.01
C ASP A 63 4.20 -0.92 19.71
N ASN A 64 4.20 0.08 18.83
CA ASN A 64 3.53 0.05 17.52
C ASN A 64 4.55 0.01 16.37
N ASN A 65 5.32 -1.08 16.33
CA ASN A 65 6.45 -1.26 15.40
C ASN A 65 6.06 -1.90 14.07
N SER A 66 4.87 -2.51 13.93
CA SER A 66 4.49 -3.14 12.66
C SER A 66 4.42 -2.09 11.55
N ILE A 67 5.38 -2.11 10.65
CA ILE A 67 5.34 -1.35 9.42
C ILE A 67 4.77 -2.30 8.37
N ILE A 68 3.65 -1.92 7.76
CA ILE A 68 3.08 -2.71 6.67
C ILE A 68 3.22 -1.89 5.40
N ALA A 69 3.78 -2.51 4.38
CA ALA A 69 3.95 -1.92 3.06
C ALA A 69 3.26 -2.79 2.01
N TYR A 70 2.53 -2.17 1.10
CA TYR A 70 1.97 -2.78 -0.09
C TYR A 70 2.89 -2.52 -1.27
N ALA A 71 3.31 -3.59 -1.93
CA ALA A 71 4.18 -3.55 -3.09
C ALA A 71 3.39 -3.99 -4.32
N THR A 72 3.16 -3.07 -5.25
CA THR A 72 2.40 -3.26 -6.50
C THR A 72 3.06 -4.23 -7.47
N ASP A 73 4.39 -4.31 -7.44
CA ASP A 73 5.20 -5.24 -8.21
C ASP A 73 5.12 -6.68 -7.67
N VAL A 74 4.95 -6.84 -6.35
CA VAL A 74 4.71 -8.13 -5.68
C VAL A 74 3.21 -8.52 -5.67
N CYS A 75 2.32 -7.52 -5.84
CA CYS A 75 0.87 -7.68 -5.73
C CYS A 75 0.39 -8.09 -4.32
N SER A 76 1.14 -7.78 -3.27
CA SER A 76 0.82 -8.16 -1.88
C SER A 76 1.37 -7.12 -0.90
N TYR A 77 0.86 -7.15 0.34
CA TYR A 77 1.46 -6.44 1.46
C TYR A 77 2.40 -7.35 2.26
N HIS A 78 3.40 -6.75 2.88
CA HIS A 78 4.34 -7.40 3.80
C HIS A 78 4.57 -6.55 5.03
N GLN A 79 4.90 -7.19 6.14
CA GLN A 79 5.38 -6.51 7.33
C GLN A 79 6.90 -6.33 7.20
N LEU A 80 7.36 -5.09 7.37
CA LEU A 80 8.77 -4.71 7.45
C LEU A 80 9.27 -4.80 8.91
#